data_AF-A0A8T6WTM5-F1
#
_entry.id   AF-A0A8T6WTM5-F1
#
_cell.length_a   1.000
_cell.length_b   1.000
_cell.length_c   1.000
_cell.angle_alpha   90.00
_cell.angle_beta   90.00
_cell.angle_gamma   90.00
#
_symmetry.space_group_name_H-M   'P 1'
#
loop_
_entity.id
_entity.type
_entity.pdbx_description
1 polymer ?
#
loop_
_entity_poly.entity_id
_entity_poly.type
_entity_poly.pdbx_seq_one_letter_code
_entity_poly.pdbx_strand_id
1 'polypeptide(L)'
;MRAIVKRKDGSADHLELQEVDRPVPKDNEILVRVHVASVTIGDVRLRSLNPLFKLMMRVFGFPNMRIPGVEMSGEVEAVGKAVTRFK
;
A
#
# COMPACT_ATOMS: atom_id res chain seq x y z
N MET A 1 3.55 -12.96 -2.80
CA MET A 1 3.60 -12.54 -1.38
C MET A 1 2.20 -12.56 -0.79
N ARG A 2 2.05 -12.67 0.53
CA ARG A 2 0.74 -12.55 1.20
C ARG A 2 0.49 -11.09 1.56
N ALA A 3 -0.71 -10.58 1.27
CA ALA A 3 -1.09 -9.20 1.56
C ALA A 3 -2.57 -9.11 1.96
N ILE A 4 -2.91 -8.08 2.74
CA ILE A 4 -4.30 -7.72 3.01
C ILE A 4 -4.82 -6.89 1.84
N VAL A 5 -5.76 -7.44 1.08
CA VAL A 5 -6.34 -6.83 -0.12
C VAL A 5 -7.75 -6.33 0.20
N LYS A 6 -8.03 -5.08 -0.20
CA LYS A 6 -9.35 -4.48 -0.13
C LYS A 6 -10.17 -4.87 -1.37
N ARG A 7 -11.23 -5.67 -1.18
CA ARG A 7 -12.18 -6.02 -2.26
C ARG A 7 -13.16 -4.87 -2.56
N LYS A 8 -13.60 -4.19 -1.50
CA LYS A 8 -14.50 -3.04 -1.55
C LYS A 8 -14.10 -2.02 -0.50
N ASP A 9 -14.43 -0.77 -0.76
CA ASP A 9 -14.32 0.29 0.23
C ASP A 9 -15.26 0.07 1.43
N GLY A 10 -15.00 0.75 2.55
CA GLY A 10 -15.83 0.69 3.76
C GLY A 10 -15.29 -0.27 4.82
N SER A 11 -16.12 -1.23 5.25
CA SER A 11 -15.87 -2.11 6.42
C SER A 11 -14.54 -2.87 6.37
N ALA A 12 -14.03 -3.23 7.55
CA ALA A 12 -12.92 -4.17 7.69
C ALA A 12 -13.25 -5.56 7.11
N ASP A 13 -14.52 -5.96 7.04
CA ASP A 13 -14.97 -7.24 6.46
C ASP A 13 -14.68 -7.36 4.95
N HIS A 14 -14.39 -6.23 4.30
CA HIS A 14 -13.99 -6.19 2.90
C HIS A 14 -12.49 -6.42 2.68
N LEU A 15 -11.71 -6.55 3.78
CA LEU A 15 -10.29 -6.87 3.76
C LEU A 15 -10.11 -8.38 3.81
N GLU A 16 -9.25 -8.89 2.93
CA GLU A 16 -8.99 -10.33 2.82
C GLU A 16 -7.49 -10.58 2.68
N LEU A 17 -6.99 -11.60 3.37
CA LEU A 17 -5.63 -12.07 3.17
C LEU A 17 -5.56 -12.87 1.86
N GLN A 18 -4.81 -12.37 0.89
CA GLN A 18 -4.64 -13.00 -0.41
C GLN A 18 -3.17 -13.23 -0.74
N GLU A 19 -2.89 -14.23 -1.58
CA GLU A 19 -1.63 -14.32 -2.29
C GLU A 19 -1.68 -13.42 -3.54
N VAL A 20 -0.67 -12.57 -3.68
CA VAL A 20 -0.52 -11.64 -4.79
C VAL A 20 0.90 -11.71 -5.34
N ASP A 21 1.10 -11.26 -6.57
CA ASP A 21 2.44 -11.20 -7.14
C ASP A 21 3.36 -10.31 -6.30
N ARG A 22 4.62 -10.72 -6.18
CA ARG A 22 5.63 -9.91 -5.53
C ARG A 22 5.93 -8.70 -6.44
N PRO A 23 5.86 -7.46 -5.94
CA PRO A 23 6.22 -6.30 -6.74
C PRO A 23 7.70 -6.33 -7.12
N VAL A 24 7.99 -5.91 -8.34
CA VAL A 24 9.37 -5.74 -8.84
C VAL A 24 9.68 -4.25 -8.85
N PRO A 25 10.72 -3.78 -8.13
CA PRO A 25 11.03 -2.36 -8.07
C PRO A 25 11.49 -1.85 -9.44
N LYS A 26 11.02 -0.65 -9.82
CA LYS A 26 11.60 0.10 -10.95
C LYS A 26 13.00 0.61 -10.62
N ASP A 27 13.68 1.17 -11.61
CA ASP A 27 15.05 1.66 -11.50
C ASP A 27 15.28 2.62 -10.32
N ASN A 28 14.29 3.43 -9.94
CA ASN A 28 14.38 4.41 -8.85
C ASN A 28 13.59 4.03 -7.59
N GLU A 29 13.12 2.79 -7.48
CA GLU A 29 12.32 2.30 -6.36
C GLU A 29 13.12 1.28 -5.52
N ILE A 30 12.69 1.08 -4.27
CA ILE A 30 13.18 0.00 -3.42
C ILE A 30 12.03 -0.95 -3.09
N LEU A 31 12.35 -2.24 -2.96
CA LEU A 31 11.45 -3.24 -2.43
C LEU A 31 11.80 -3.48 -0.97
N VAL A 32 10.81 -3.33 -0.09
CA VAL A 32 10.96 -3.56 1.34
C VAL A 32 10.21 -4.83 1.73
N ARG A 33 10.90 -5.76 2.41
CA ARG A 33 10.26 -6.87 3.09
C ARG A 33 9.70 -6.38 4.42
N VAL A 34 8.38 -6.20 4.45
CA VAL A 34 7.67 -5.69 5.63
C VAL A 34 7.64 -6.73 6.74
N HIS A 35 8.09 -6.34 7.93
CA HIS A 35 8.00 -7.15 9.15
C HIS A 35 6.82 -6.70 10.02
N VAL A 36 6.61 -5.39 10.10
CA VAL A 36 5.56 -4.78 10.91
C VAL A 36 4.92 -3.64 10.12
N ALA A 37 3.60 -3.49 10.25
CA ALA A 37 2.85 -2.33 9.78
C ALA A 37 1.91 -1.87 10.89
N SER A 38 1.69 -0.56 10.98
CA SER A 38 0.70 -0.01 11.93
C SER A 38 -0.69 0.00 11.28
N VAL A 39 -1.73 -0.01 12.12
CA VAL A 39 -3.10 0.27 11.71
C VAL A 39 -3.52 1.57 12.38
N THR A 40 -3.79 2.58 11.57
CA THR A 40 -4.12 3.93 12.03
C THR A 40 -5.57 4.29 11.71
N ILE A 41 -6.06 5.37 12.32
CA ILE A 41 -7.37 5.93 11.94
C ILE A 41 -7.40 6.41 10.48
N GLY A 42 -6.23 6.73 9.90
CA GLY A 42 -6.08 7.07 8.49
C GLY A 42 -6.52 5.93 7.57
N ASP A 43 -6.12 4.70 7.89
CA ASP A 43 -6.48 3.50 7.13
C ASP A 43 -8.00 3.24 7.12
N VAL A 44 -8.66 3.54 8.24
CA VAL A 44 -10.12 3.43 8.36
C VAL A 44 -10.80 4.54 7.55
N ARG A 45 -10.37 5.79 7.71
CA ARG A 45 -10.95 6.94 7.02
C ARG A 45 -10.81 6.80 5.51
N LEU A 46 -9.62 6.47 5.00
CA LEU A 46 -9.36 6.33 3.57
C LEU A 46 -10.28 5.29 2.91
N ARG A 47 -10.54 4.16 3.57
CA ARG A 47 -11.47 3.14 3.07
C ARG A 47 -12.92 3.60 3.15
N SER A 48 -13.29 4.37 4.16
CA SER A 48 -14.67 4.85 4.39
C SER A 48 -15.01 6.19 3.75
N LEU A 49 -14.07 6.85 3.06
CA LEU A 49 -14.33 8.11 2.36
C LEU A 49 -15.46 7.94 1.32
N ASN A 50 -16.27 8.99 1.18
CA ASN A 50 -17.34 9.01 0.19
C ASN A 50 -16.75 8.93 -1.24
N PRO A 51 -17.52 8.44 -2.23
CA PRO A 51 -17.02 8.27 -3.59
C PRO A 51 -16.56 9.57 -4.26
N LEU A 52 -17.24 10.69 -4.00
CA LEU A 52 -16.91 11.99 -4.59
C LEU A 52 -15.55 12.52 -4.10
N PHE A 53 -15.28 12.39 -2.81
CA PHE A 53 -14.01 12.79 -2.21
C PHE A 53 -12.88 11.87 -2.64
N LYS A 54 -13.13 10.56 -2.80
CA LYS A 54 -12.15 9.65 -3.40
C LYS A 54 -11.82 10.02 -4.85
N LEU A 55 -12.84 10.40 -5.63
CA LEU A 55 -12.62 10.88 -7.00
C LEU A 55 -11.78 12.16 -7.00
N MET A 56 -12.10 13.11 -6.12
CA MET A 56 -11.32 14.33 -5.94
C MET A 56 -9.86 14.03 -5.56
N MET A 57 -9.63 13.14 -4.59
CA MET A 57 -8.28 12.70 -4.19
C MET A 57 -7.51 12.09 -5.37
N ARG A 58 -8.17 11.29 -6.22
CA ARG A 58 -7.56 10.73 -7.43
C ARG A 58 -7.17 11.80 -8.44
N VAL A 59 -7.97 12.86 -8.60
CA VAL A 59 -7.63 14.01 -9.45
C VAL A 59 -6.35 14.72 -8.94
N PHE A 60 -6.15 14.77 -7.63
CA PHE A 60 -4.93 15.30 -7.00
C PHE A 60 -3.78 14.28 -6.92
N GLY A 61 -3.86 13.16 -7.64
CA GLY A 61 -2.76 12.20 -7.75
C GLY A 61 -2.68 11.15 -6.63
N PHE A 62 -3.65 11.10 -5.71
CA PHE A 62 -3.67 10.03 -4.71
C PHE A 62 -4.12 8.70 -5.35
N PRO A 63 -3.31 7.64 -5.26
CA PRO A 63 -3.66 6.36 -5.85
C PRO A 63 -4.80 5.67 -5.10
N ASN A 64 -5.61 4.88 -5.81
CA ASN A 64 -6.53 3.97 -5.14
C ASN A 64 -5.73 2.82 -4.51
N MET A 65 -5.59 2.84 -3.20
CA MET A 65 -4.86 1.81 -2.46
C MET A 65 -5.68 0.51 -2.39
N ARG A 66 -5.38 -0.43 -3.29
CA ARG A 66 -5.93 -1.80 -3.26
C ARG A 66 -5.39 -2.59 -2.06
N ILE A 67 -4.13 -2.36 -1.68
CA ILE A 67 -3.49 -2.88 -0.46
C ILE A 67 -3.29 -1.67 0.45
N PRO A 68 -4.03 -1.54 1.57
CA PRO A 68 -3.91 -0.41 2.48
C PRO A 68 -2.63 -0.51 3.34
N GLY A 69 -2.24 0.60 3.95
CA GLY A 69 -1.05 0.73 4.79
C GLY A 69 -0.14 1.86 4.31
N VAL A 70 0.22 2.75 5.23
CA VAL A 70 1.09 3.92 4.95
C VAL A 70 2.38 3.84 5.76
N GLU A 71 2.34 3.23 6.94
CA GLU A 71 3.46 3.14 7.88
C GLU A 71 3.90 1.68 8.03
N MET A 72 5.22 1.45 7.92
CA MET A 72 5.80 0.12 8.00
C MET A 72 7.24 0.16 8.52
N SER A 73 7.71 -0.99 9.01
CA SER A 73 9.11 -1.27 9.30
C SER A 73 9.50 -2.64 8.73
N GLY A 74 10.72 -2.72 8.21
CA GLY A 74 11.21 -3.88 7.49
C GLY A 74 12.65 -3.69 7.00
N GLU A 75 13.07 -4.62 6.16
CA GLU A 75 14.41 -4.62 5.53
C GLU A 75 14.30 -4.33 4.04
N VAL A 76 15.32 -3.69 3.46
CA VAL A 76 15.43 -3.54 2.01
C VAL A 76 15.74 -4.92 1.43
N GLU A 77 14.83 -5.46 0.63
CA GLU A 77 14.96 -6.79 0.00
C GLU A 77 15.59 -6.69 -1.39
N ALA A 78 15.29 -5.61 -2.13
CA ALA A 78 15.89 -5.33 -3.43
C ALA A 78 15.85 -3.84 -3.76
N VAL A 79 16.73 -3.41 -4.66
CA VAL A 79 16.82 -2.02 -5.13
C VAL A 79 16.82 -1.94 -6.65
N GLY A 80 16.22 -0.87 -7.18
CA GLY A 80 16.35 -0.49 -8.59
C GLY A 80 17.76 -0.03 -8.95
N LYS A 81 18.09 -0.09 -10.24
CA LYS A 81 19.46 0.19 -10.76
C LYS A 81 19.96 1.61 -10.51
N ALA A 82 19.07 2.59 -10.37
CA ALA A 82 19.40 3.98 -10.13
C ALA A 82 19.43 4.35 -8.64
N VAL A 83 19.11 3.42 -7.73
CA VAL A 83 19.17 3.64 -6.28
C VAL A 83 20.61 3.55 -5.79
N THR A 84 21.07 4.58 -5.08
CA THR A 84 22.46 4.67 -4.60
C THR A 84 22.62 4.69 -3.08
N ARG A 85 21.54 4.99 -2.34
CA ARG A 85 21.57 5.18 -0.88
C ARG A 85 21.25 3.93 -0.06
N PHE A 86 20.55 2.98 -0.66
CA PHE A 86 20.11 1.75 -0.02
C PHE A 86 20.76 0.56 -0.71
N LYS A 87 20.89 -0.54 0.03
CA LYS A 87 21.37 -1.82 -0.47
C LYS A 87 20.39 -2.89 -0.04
#